data_AF-A0AAD7F429-F1
#
_entry.id   AF-A0AAD7F429-F1
#
_cell.length_a   1.000
_cell.length_b   1.000
_cell.length_c   1.000
_cell.angle_alpha   90.00
_cell.angle_beta   90.00
_cell.angle_gamma   90.00
#
_symmetry.space_group_name_H-M   'P 1'
#
loop_
_entity.id
_entity.type
_entity.pdbx_description
1 polymer ?
#
loop_
_entity_poly.entity_id
_entity_poly.type
_entity_poly.pdbx_seq_one_letter_code
_entity_poly.pdbx_strand_id
1 'polypeptide(L)'
;KTRNGSLTHVKNRFFTILVSTAMQLIWNLRNERVLETHRATSDSEIHNRWTAIIKSALKRDILLTDRIQFGTLAIKKQVVLNTWSGVLLDEDSLPDDWTRSKGVLVGIRPLTGKKRSRIKQSQSPTQRLETCA
;
A
#
# COMPACT_ATOMS: atom_id res chain seq x y z
N LYS A 1 -1.72 35.81 15.17
CA LYS A 1 -1.04 35.27 13.96
C LYS A 1 -1.38 33.77 13.87
N THR A 2 -2.28 33.40 12.97
CA THR A 2 -3.09 32.17 13.01
C THR A 2 -2.28 30.90 12.69
N ARG A 3 -2.02 30.07 13.70
CA ARG A 3 -1.38 28.74 13.56
C ARG A 3 -2.29 27.68 12.90
N ASN A 4 -3.59 27.96 12.76
CA ASN A 4 -4.59 26.93 12.40
C ASN A 4 -4.79 26.73 10.88
N GLY A 5 -4.52 27.73 10.04
CA GLY A 5 -4.78 27.63 8.59
C GLY A 5 -3.76 26.79 7.80
N SER A 6 -2.54 26.62 8.34
CA SER A 6 -1.49 25.83 7.68
C SER A 6 -1.64 24.32 7.95
N LEU A 7 -2.08 23.95 9.15
CA LEU A 7 -2.27 22.56 9.55
C LEU A 7 -3.43 21.90 8.79
N THR A 8 -4.50 22.67 8.53
CA THR A 8 -5.63 22.20 7.74
C THR A 8 -5.22 21.88 6.30
N HIS A 9 -4.41 22.74 5.67
CA HIS A 9 -3.95 22.50 4.30
C HIS A 9 -3.11 21.22 4.17
N VAL A 10 -2.20 20.97 5.12
CA VAL A 10 -1.38 19.74 5.14
C VAL A 10 -2.25 18.50 5.34
N LYS A 11 -3.20 18.55 6.28
CA LYS A 11 -4.15 17.45 6.53
C LYS A 11 -5.07 17.21 5.32
N ASN A 12 -5.55 18.27 4.68
CA ASN A 12 -6.36 18.19 3.47
C ASN A 12 -5.57 17.55 2.33
N ARG A 13 -4.29 17.90 2.18
CA ARG A 13 -3.41 17.28 1.18
C ARG A 13 -3.24 15.78 1.42
N PHE A 14 -2.93 15.38 2.65
CA PHE A 14 -2.81 13.97 3.01
C PHE A 14 -4.11 13.22 2.74
N PHE A 15 -5.25 13.79 3.12
CA PHE A 15 -6.57 13.24 2.84
C PHE A 15 -6.83 13.07 1.34
N THR A 16 -6.49 14.05 0.50
CA THR A 16 -6.62 13.94 -0.96
C THR A 16 -5.77 12.80 -1.52
N ILE A 17 -4.55 12.59 -1.01
CA ILE A 17 -3.69 11.46 -1.38
C ILE A 17 -4.38 10.13 -1.00
N LEU A 18 -4.91 10.03 0.21
CA LEU A 18 -5.61 8.82 0.68
C LEU A 18 -6.85 8.51 -0.16
N VAL A 19 -7.71 9.50 -0.43
CA VAL A 19 -8.93 9.29 -1.21
C VAL A 19 -8.60 8.89 -2.65
N SER A 20 -7.64 9.58 -3.28
CA SER A 20 -7.20 9.27 -4.65
C SER A 20 -6.62 7.85 -4.76
N THR A 21 -5.80 7.46 -3.79
CA THR A 21 -5.20 6.12 -3.75
C THR A 21 -6.24 5.03 -3.47
N ALA A 22 -7.23 5.29 -2.60
CA ALA A 22 -8.32 4.37 -2.33
C ALA A 22 -9.20 4.18 -3.57
N MET A 23 -9.54 5.27 -4.26
CA MET A 23 -10.30 5.22 -5.51
C MET A 23 -9.56 4.41 -6.58
N GLN A 24 -8.25 4.62 -6.74
CA GLN A 24 -7.43 3.84 -7.67
C GLN A 24 -7.45 2.34 -7.33
N LEU A 25 -7.36 1.99 -6.04
CA LEU A 25 -7.44 0.59 -5.61
C LEU A 25 -8.82 -0.02 -5.91
N ILE A 26 -9.91 0.68 -5.58
CA ILE A 26 -11.28 0.24 -5.86
C ILE A 26 -11.49 0.03 -7.35
N TRP A 27 -11.03 0.98 -8.17
CA TRP A 27 -11.09 0.89 -9.62
C TRP A 27 -10.34 -0.33 -10.16
N ASN A 28 -9.11 -0.57 -9.69
CA ASN A 28 -8.32 -1.73 -10.09
C ASN A 28 -9.00 -3.04 -9.69
N LEU A 29 -9.49 -3.15 -8.45
CA LEU A 29 -10.23 -4.33 -7.98
C LEU A 29 -11.49 -4.59 -8.81
N ARG A 30 -12.22 -3.54 -9.18
CA ARG A 30 -13.38 -3.65 -10.07
C ARG A 30 -12.98 -4.18 -11.44
N ASN A 31 -11.93 -3.64 -12.04
CA ASN A 31 -11.47 -4.07 -13.36
C ASN A 31 -10.99 -5.51 -13.34
N GLU A 32 -10.24 -5.91 -12.32
CA GLU A 32 -9.81 -7.30 -12.13
C GLU A 32 -11.02 -8.23 -12.01
N ARG A 33 -12.07 -7.85 -11.28
CA ARG A 33 -13.30 -8.65 -11.18
C ARG A 33 -14.02 -8.79 -12.54
N VAL A 34 -13.98 -7.75 -13.37
CA VAL A 34 -14.60 -7.77 -14.71
C VAL A 34 -13.81 -8.63 -15.68
N LEU A 35 -12.47 -8.63 -15.60
CA LEU A 35 -11.58 -9.38 -16.48
C LEU A 35 -11.34 -10.83 -16.03
N GLU A 36 -11.23 -11.06 -14.71
CA GLU A 36 -10.96 -12.34 -14.07
C GLU A 36 -12.16 -12.73 -13.18
N THR A 37 -13.25 -13.17 -13.79
CA THR A 37 -14.56 -13.38 -13.17
C THR A 37 -14.58 -14.43 -12.03
N HIS A 38 -13.47 -15.13 -11.75
CA HIS A 38 -13.43 -16.29 -10.86
C HIS A 38 -12.40 -16.18 -9.73
N ARG A 39 -11.64 -15.09 -9.64
CA ARG A 39 -10.62 -14.92 -8.60
C ARG A 39 -11.15 -14.07 -7.46
N ALA A 40 -11.55 -14.71 -6.36
CA ALA A 40 -11.83 -14.00 -5.12
C ALA A 40 -10.52 -13.42 -4.56
N THR A 41 -10.42 -12.08 -4.49
CA THR A 41 -9.30 -11.41 -3.83
C THR A 41 -9.42 -11.61 -2.32
N SER A 42 -8.37 -12.11 -1.68
CA SER A 42 -8.37 -12.26 -0.22
C SER A 42 -8.17 -10.90 0.47
N ASP A 43 -8.71 -10.74 1.69
CA ASP A 43 -8.51 -9.53 2.49
C ASP A 43 -7.01 -9.22 2.70
N SER A 44 -6.19 -10.26 2.87
CA SER A 44 -4.73 -10.10 2.99
C SER A 44 -4.08 -9.55 1.72
N GLU A 45 -4.59 -9.94 0.56
CA GLU A 45 -4.11 -9.44 -0.73
C GLU A 45 -4.54 -7.98 -0.94
N ILE A 46 -5.79 -7.64 -0.60
CA ILE A 46 -6.29 -6.26 -0.64
C ILE A 46 -5.46 -5.36 0.28
N HIS A 47 -5.20 -5.80 1.52
CA HIS A 47 -4.39 -5.06 2.49
C HIS A 47 -2.94 -4.87 2.01
N ASN A 48 -2.34 -5.90 1.43
CA ASN A 48 -0.98 -5.82 0.89
C ASN A 48 -0.90 -4.87 -0.30
N ARG A 49 -1.90 -4.89 -1.18
CA ARG A 49 -2.02 -3.96 -2.32
C ARG A 49 -2.22 -2.52 -1.85
N TRP A 50 -3.11 -2.30 -0.87
CA TRP A 50 -3.28 -1.00 -0.23
C TRP A 50 -1.96 -0.47 0.33
N THR A 51 -1.27 -1.30 1.11
CA THR A 51 0.05 -0.98 1.68
C THR A 51 1.06 -0.62 0.59
N ALA A 52 1.10 -1.37 -0.51
CA ALA A 52 1.99 -1.11 -1.64
C ALA A 52 1.67 0.21 -2.36
N ILE A 53 0.39 0.52 -2.56
CA ILE A 53 -0.05 1.78 -3.18
C ILE A 53 0.34 2.97 -2.30
N ILE A 54 0.09 2.92 -1.00
CA ILE A 54 0.46 4.00 -0.08
C ILE A 54 1.98 4.21 -0.04
N LYS A 55 2.77 3.12 0.03
CA LYS A 55 4.24 3.19 -0.07
C LYS A 55 4.69 3.83 -1.38
N SER A 56 4.01 3.53 -2.48
CA SER A 56 4.31 4.11 -3.79
C SER A 56 3.94 5.59 -3.87
N ALA A 57 2.84 5.99 -3.24
CA ALA A 57 2.44 7.39 -3.12
C ALA A 57 3.48 8.18 -2.31
N LEU A 58 3.93 7.66 -1.17
CA LEU A 58 5.02 8.25 -0.38
C LEU A 58 6.30 8.40 -1.22
N LYS A 59 6.74 7.35 -1.91
CA LYS A 59 7.92 7.42 -2.79
C LYS A 59 7.78 8.48 -3.87
N ARG A 60 6.62 8.57 -4.51
CA ARG A 60 6.34 9.59 -5.53
C ARG A 60 6.43 10.98 -4.93
N ASP A 61 5.89 11.17 -3.72
CA ASP A 61 5.93 12.45 -3.04
C ASP A 61 7.35 12.88 -2.69
N ILE A 62 8.18 11.94 -2.22
CA ILE A 62 9.63 12.15 -2.01
C ILE A 62 10.32 12.52 -3.33
N LEU A 63 10.08 11.78 -4.42
CA LEU A 63 10.70 12.04 -5.72
C LEU A 63 10.38 13.44 -6.23
N LEU A 64 9.15 13.91 -6.05
CA LEU A 64 8.72 15.26 -6.43
C LEU A 64 9.40 16.37 -5.62
N THR A 65 10.15 16.04 -4.56
CA THR A 65 10.97 17.03 -3.84
C THR A 65 12.33 17.29 -4.48
N ASP A 66 12.74 16.49 -5.46
CA ASP A 66 14.05 16.63 -6.12
C ASP A 66 14.09 17.91 -6.96
N ARG A 67 14.79 18.93 -6.46
CA ARG A 67 14.98 20.21 -7.14
C ARG A 67 15.89 20.11 -8.36
N ILE A 68 16.73 19.09 -8.45
CA ILE A 68 17.61 18.90 -9.60
C ILE A 68 16.77 18.48 -10.80
N GLN A 69 15.83 17.57 -10.59
CA GLN A 69 14.95 17.06 -11.66
C GLN A 69 13.77 17.98 -11.95
N PHE A 70 13.14 18.56 -10.92
CA PHE A 70 11.87 19.28 -11.06
C PHE A 70 11.98 20.80 -10.92
N GLY A 71 13.17 21.34 -10.64
CA GLY A 71 13.43 22.79 -10.60
C GLY A 71 12.46 23.56 -9.70
N THR A 72 11.75 24.52 -10.29
CA THR A 72 10.76 25.37 -9.60
C THR A 72 9.44 24.65 -9.30
N LEU A 73 9.15 23.55 -9.99
CA LEU A 73 7.95 22.72 -9.77
C LEU A 73 8.15 21.72 -8.62
N ALA A 74 9.37 21.61 -8.09
CA ALA A 74 9.67 20.70 -7.00
C ALA A 74 8.90 21.07 -5.72
N ILE A 75 8.30 20.06 -5.11
CA ILE A 75 7.62 20.20 -3.83
C ILE A 75 8.66 20.51 -2.74
N LYS A 76 8.35 21.50 -1.89
CA LYS A 76 9.20 21.80 -0.73
C LYS A 76 9.21 20.59 0.21
N LYS A 77 10.39 20.08 0.56
CA LYS A 77 10.56 18.95 1.49
C LYS A 77 9.74 19.09 2.78
N GLN A 78 9.71 20.29 3.36
CA GLN A 78 8.93 20.61 4.56
C GLN A 78 7.43 20.29 4.40
N VAL A 79 6.87 20.43 3.20
CA VAL A 79 5.48 20.06 2.93
C VAL A 79 5.31 18.54 3.00
N VAL A 80 6.25 17.77 2.46
CA VAL A 80 6.22 16.29 2.50
C VAL A 80 6.42 15.79 3.92
N LEU A 81 7.43 16.32 4.65
CA LEU A 81 7.67 15.99 6.05
C LEU A 81 6.40 16.20 6.90
N ASN A 82 5.77 17.38 6.78
CA ASN A 82 4.54 17.68 7.50
C ASN A 82 3.34 16.82 7.06
N THR A 83 3.26 16.47 5.76
CA THR A 83 2.13 15.67 5.23
C THR A 83 2.14 14.25 5.80
N TRP A 84 3.32 13.65 5.94
CA TRP A 84 3.47 12.26 6.33
C TRP A 84 3.84 12.06 7.81
N SER A 85 4.05 13.14 8.56
CA SER A 85 4.29 13.07 10.00
C SER A 85 3.09 12.48 10.75
N GLY A 86 3.37 11.62 11.72
CA GLY A 86 2.40 10.84 12.49
C GLY A 86 1.88 9.58 11.78
N VAL A 87 2.37 9.27 10.57
CA VAL A 87 1.92 8.12 9.75
C VAL A 87 3.05 7.13 9.49
N LEU A 88 4.30 7.53 9.71
CA LEU A 88 5.47 6.69 9.45
C LEU A 88 5.64 5.64 10.55
N LEU A 89 6.24 4.51 10.17
CA LEU A 89 6.63 3.49 11.12
C LEU A 89 7.92 3.92 11.82
N ASP A 90 7.96 3.79 13.14
CA ASP A 90 9.15 4.09 13.97
C ASP A 90 9.68 5.52 13.75
N GLU A 91 8.78 6.51 13.67
CA GLU A 91 9.10 7.91 13.36
C GLU A 91 10.13 8.53 14.32
N ASP A 92 10.11 8.15 15.60
CA ASP A 92 11.07 8.62 16.61
C ASP A 92 12.52 8.21 16.32
N SER A 93 12.71 7.16 15.50
CA SER A 93 14.04 6.69 15.09
C SER A 93 14.52 7.33 13.79
N LEU A 94 13.67 8.09 13.11
CA LEU A 94 13.98 8.73 11.84
C LEU A 94 14.68 10.08 12.07
N PRO A 95 15.63 10.46 11.18
CA PRO A 95 16.20 11.80 11.21
C PRO A 95 15.16 12.84 10.76
N ASP A 96 15.35 14.09 11.21
CA ASP A 96 14.48 15.23 10.88
C ASP A 96 14.21 15.38 9.36
N ASP A 97 15.19 15.09 8.50
CA ASP A 97 15.02 15.01 7.05
C ASP A 97 15.11 13.55 6.55
N TRP A 98 14.10 12.75 6.85
CA TRP A 98 14.00 11.37 6.40
C TRP A 98 13.77 11.22 4.88
N THR A 99 13.51 12.30 4.14
CA THR A 99 13.25 12.23 2.68
C THR A 99 14.45 11.69 1.88
N ARG A 100 15.66 11.77 2.44
CA ARG A 100 16.89 11.23 1.85
C ARG A 100 17.27 9.84 2.38
N SER A 101 16.57 9.36 3.41
CA SER A 101 16.84 8.07 4.02
C SER A 101 16.31 6.94 3.16
N LYS A 102 17.14 5.92 2.95
CA LYS A 102 16.71 4.68 2.29
C LYS A 102 15.87 3.87 3.28
N GLY A 103 14.68 3.42 2.87
CA GLY A 103 13.89 2.46 3.64
C GLY A 103 12.79 3.03 4.53
N VAL A 104 12.39 4.30 4.35
CA VAL A 104 11.24 4.87 5.07
C VAL A 104 9.95 4.13 4.69
N LEU A 105 9.22 3.69 5.71
CA LEU A 105 7.99 2.91 5.59
C LEU A 105 6.84 3.65 6.27
N VAL A 106 5.65 3.52 5.69
CA VAL A 106 4.42 3.88 6.37
C VAL A 106 4.09 2.85 7.44
N GLY A 107 3.42 3.26 8.52
CA GLY A 107 3.01 2.42 9.66
C GLY A 107 2.15 1.21 9.32
N ILE A 108 1.72 1.08 8.07
CA ILE A 108 0.92 -0.03 7.56
C ILE A 108 1.85 -1.19 7.19
N ARG A 109 1.82 -2.27 8.00
CA ARG A 109 2.59 -3.49 7.75
C ARG A 109 1.82 -4.44 6.83
N PRO A 110 2.46 -5.03 5.80
CA PRO A 110 1.83 -6.08 4.99
C PRO A 110 1.43 -7.29 5.86
N LEU A 111 0.28 -7.89 5.55
CA LEU A 111 -0.15 -9.15 6.13
C LEU A 111 0.58 -10.29 5.40
N THR A 112 1.54 -10.91 6.07
CA THR A 112 2.16 -12.15 5.59
C THR A 112 1.17 -13.29 5.77
N GLY A 113 0.60 -13.81 4.69
CA GLY A 113 -0.29 -14.96 4.76
C GLY A 113 0.40 -16.18 5.37
N LYS A 114 -0.23 -16.84 6.34
CA LYS A 114 0.12 -18.22 6.71
C LYS A 114 0.06 -19.04 5.42
N LYS A 115 1.18 -19.61 4.98
CA LYS A 115 1.18 -20.57 3.86
C LYS A 115 0.14 -21.64 4.17
N ARG A 116 -0.88 -21.80 3.32
CA ARG A 116 -1.76 -22.98 3.39
C ARG A 116 -0.85 -24.20 3.25
N SER A 117 -0.64 -24.94 4.34
CA SER A 117 -0.04 -26.25 4.28
C SER A 117 -0.90 -27.08 3.33
N ARG A 118 -0.32 -27.44 2.18
CA ARG A 118 -0.94 -28.31 1.18
C ARG A 118 -1.37 -29.60 1.87
N ILE A 119 -2.65 -29.72 2.22
CA ILE A 119 -3.24 -30.99 2.64
C ILE A 119 -3.06 -31.93 1.45
N LYS A 120 -2.19 -32.94 1.59
CA LYS A 120 -2.06 -34.00 0.58
C LYS A 120 -3.42 -34.69 0.52
N GLN A 121 -4.15 -34.53 -0.57
CA GLN A 121 -5.26 -35.41 -0.90
C GLN A 121 -4.68 -36.82 -1.01
N SER A 122 -4.96 -37.66 -0.02
CA SER A 122 -4.86 -39.11 -0.14
C SER A 122 -5.87 -39.49 -1.23
N GLN A 123 -5.36 -39.98 -2.36
CA GLN A 123 -6.20 -40.73 -3.31
C GLN A 123 -6.61 -42.02 -2.61
N SER A 124 -7.91 -42.18 -2.37
CA SER A 124 -8.53 -43.46 -2.10
C SER A 124 -8.46 -44.30 -3.38
N PRO A 125 -7.95 -45.54 -3.37
CA PRO A 125 -7.99 -46.39 -4.56
C PRO A 125 -9.42 -46.90 -4.74
N THR A 126 -10.04 -46.52 -5.86
CA THR A 126 -11.26 -47.15 -6.38
C THR A 126 -10.93 -48.62 -6.68
N GLN A 127 -11.35 -49.53 -5.80
CA GLN A 127 -11.29 -50.96 -6.08
C GLN A 127 -12.30 -51.28 -7.18
N ARG A 128 -11.76 -51.66 -8.34
CA ARG A 128 -12.45 -52.29 -9.46
C ARG A 128 -13.06 -53.60 -8.95
N LEU A 129 -14.39 -53.71 -8.93
CA LEU A 129 -15.08 -54.98 -8.75
C LEU A 129 -14.90 -55.80 -10.03
N GLU A 130 -13.94 -56.72 -10.01
CA GLU A 130 -14.01 -57.93 -10.83
C GLU A 130 -14.59 -59.04 -9.94
N THR A 131 -15.82 -59.44 -10.23
CA THR A 131 -16.38 -60.71 -9.77
C THR A 131 -16.94 -61.42 -10.98
N CYS A 132 -16.30 -62.55 -11.29
CA CYS A 132 -16.76 -63.57 -12.23
C CYS A 132 -18.18 -64.05 -11.88
N ALA A 133 -18.98 -64.27 -12.93
CA ALA A 133 -19.92 -65.40 -13.07
C ALA A 133 -20.24 -65.55 -14.56
#